data_AF-A0A9D5TDQ9-F1
#
_entry.id   AF-A0A9D5TDQ9-F1
#
_cell.length_a   1.000
_cell.length_b   1.000
_cell.length_c   1.000
_cell.angle_alpha   90.00
_cell.angle_beta   90.00
_cell.angle_gamma   90.00
#
_symmetry.space_group_name_H-M   'P 1'
#
loop_
_entity.id
_entity.type
_entity.pdbx_description
1 polymer ?
#
loop_
_entity_poly.entity_id
_entity_poly.type
_entity_poly.pdbx_seq_one_letter_code
_entity_poly.pdbx_strand_id
1 'polypeptide(L)'
;MKKFLLTICLLMALVLLTVPAMAADEDVAITLTPSSSTVYPGEELVLTVSVSATEEYTSIGYKLDFDSNVFEFVKYTTEDATVTGASSNGILGKSILVNFNNAGKHSGVLGKVTLKVKEVSPSSQTVGGTVSCKNVNAALTGASVSAEISIGCDHSYGAWAKLDDESHQRVCTKCNAPEVKKHSWNKGVEIDDATCTAPGKIKYTCTVDECGAEKIEDTEPLKHIWVNACDTDCNRPGCTETREISHDYGADWSADKIEHWHECSVCHDRTDVGVHIPGPEATEDAPQTCTECGFVLAQAEMHIHQMGTEWFNDGEYHWHRCEKKNPSCYYAGEKLPHDYDNDCDVSCNTCGYIRVAVHSYNLEWRAGSEGHWHICGSCGAKSEVYPHTPGEPATEDAPQICLDCEYWIKWPLNHIHTFGENWFSNEESHWKNCTDCDEKDALAPHSWDEGVTTEQGTVKKTCTVCGKEKVEGELPPATTPTTPTQGSSTPGGQSNSAHPQSGGFPWEIAGIAAVVLLIVGIMLLVIEFIRSRKTNSKGKYSKKK
;
A
#
# COMPACT_ATOMS: atom_id res chain seq x y z
N MET A 1 -42.38 0.98 36.13
CA MET A 1 -43.85 0.94 36.20
C MET A 1 -44.42 -0.49 36.27
N LYS A 2 -44.38 -1.36 35.23
CA LYS A 2 -45.04 -2.70 35.25
C LYS A 2 -44.82 -3.57 36.51
N LYS A 3 -43.63 -3.57 37.13
CA LYS A 3 -43.36 -4.33 38.37
C LYS A 3 -44.03 -3.78 39.64
N PHE A 4 -44.56 -2.57 39.63
CA PHE A 4 -45.11 -1.88 40.83
C PHE A 4 -46.63 -2.05 40.96
N LEU A 5 -47.37 -2.12 39.85
CA LEU A 5 -48.81 -2.45 39.86
C LEU A 5 -49.03 -3.89 40.34
N LEU A 6 -48.22 -4.85 39.86
CA LEU A 6 -48.36 -6.27 40.17
C LEU A 6 -48.29 -6.56 41.69
N THR A 7 -47.42 -5.85 42.42
CA THR A 7 -47.34 -5.92 43.89
C THR A 7 -48.54 -5.30 44.60
N ILE A 8 -49.15 -4.24 44.04
CA ILE A 8 -50.35 -3.60 44.60
C ILE A 8 -51.57 -4.51 44.40
N CYS A 9 -51.72 -5.14 43.23
CA CYS A 9 -52.78 -6.13 42.99
C CYS A 9 -52.66 -7.35 43.91
N LEU A 10 -51.44 -7.84 44.18
CA LEU A 10 -51.22 -8.95 45.10
C LEU A 10 -51.55 -8.58 46.56
N LEU A 11 -51.30 -7.34 46.96
CA LEU A 11 -51.66 -6.82 48.29
C LEU A 11 -53.17 -6.62 48.45
N MET A 12 -53.88 -6.11 47.43
CA MET A 12 -55.34 -6.03 47.45
C MET A 12 -56.01 -7.42 47.53
N ALA A 13 -55.47 -8.41 46.82
CA ALA A 13 -55.98 -9.78 46.85
C ALA A 13 -55.87 -10.44 48.24
N LEU A 14 -54.89 -10.04 49.07
CA LEU A 14 -54.68 -10.60 50.41
C LEU A 14 -55.57 -9.97 51.50
N VAL A 15 -56.23 -8.84 51.22
CA VAL A 15 -57.10 -8.12 52.17
C VAL A 15 -58.57 -8.58 52.09
N LEU A 16 -58.94 -9.35 51.06
CA LEU A 16 -60.31 -9.83 50.83
C LEU A 16 -60.70 -11.12 51.58
N LEU A 17 -59.83 -11.66 52.46
CA LEU A 17 -60.12 -12.85 53.27
C LEU A 17 -60.38 -12.58 54.76
N THR A 18 -60.57 -11.32 55.15
CA THR A 18 -61.11 -10.96 56.47
C THR A 18 -62.43 -10.22 56.33
N VAL A 19 -63.49 -10.95 55.99
CA VAL A 19 -64.85 -10.55 56.40
C VAL A 19 -64.80 -10.47 57.94
N PRO A 20 -65.12 -9.33 58.56
CA PRO A 20 -65.33 -9.32 60.00
C PRO A 20 -66.55 -10.21 60.27
N ALA A 21 -66.33 -11.37 60.89
CA ALA A 21 -67.41 -12.19 61.41
C ALA A 21 -68.04 -11.44 62.60
N MET A 22 -68.94 -10.51 62.28
CA MET A 22 -69.72 -9.76 63.25
C MET A 22 -70.73 -10.73 63.85
N ALA A 23 -70.30 -11.48 64.86
CA ALA A 23 -71.17 -12.26 65.73
C ALA A 23 -72.01 -11.29 66.59
N ALA A 24 -72.98 -10.64 65.94
CA ALA A 24 -74.25 -10.42 66.59
C ALA A 24 -74.81 -11.81 66.94
N ASP A 25 -75.30 -11.95 68.16
CA ASP A 25 -75.89 -13.21 68.65
C ASP A 25 -77.32 -13.30 68.07
N GLU A 26 -77.41 -13.48 66.75
CA GLU A 26 -78.66 -13.74 66.04
C GLU A 26 -78.90 -15.25 66.00
N ASP A 27 -80.03 -15.70 66.56
CA ASP A 27 -80.41 -17.11 66.70
C ASP A 27 -80.59 -17.87 65.37
N VAL A 28 -80.46 -17.17 64.24
CA VAL A 28 -80.57 -17.71 62.89
C VAL A 28 -79.61 -16.97 61.95
N ALA A 29 -78.60 -17.66 61.42
CA ALA A 29 -77.76 -17.12 60.34
C ALA A 29 -78.16 -17.72 58.98
N ILE A 30 -78.10 -16.90 57.91
CA ILE A 30 -78.33 -17.31 56.51
C ILE A 30 -77.05 -17.16 55.69
N THR A 31 -76.81 -18.09 54.76
CA THR A 31 -75.78 -17.99 53.72
C THR A 31 -76.41 -18.21 52.34
N LEU A 32 -75.92 -17.45 51.35
CA LEU A 32 -76.38 -17.48 49.97
C LEU A 32 -75.16 -17.73 49.06
N THR A 33 -75.00 -18.98 48.63
CA THR A 33 -73.81 -19.42 47.89
C THR A 33 -74.14 -19.60 46.41
N PRO A 34 -73.68 -18.71 45.50
CA PRO A 34 -73.86 -18.89 44.06
C PRO A 34 -72.95 -19.99 43.50
N SER A 35 -73.41 -20.67 42.45
CA SER A 35 -72.63 -21.68 41.72
C SER A 35 -71.43 -21.11 40.96
N SER A 36 -71.47 -19.82 40.62
CA SER A 36 -70.36 -19.04 40.08
C SER A 36 -70.53 -17.57 40.43
N SER A 37 -69.43 -16.86 40.66
CA SER A 37 -69.40 -15.40 40.80
C SER A 37 -69.46 -14.65 39.46
N THR A 38 -69.35 -15.37 38.33
CA THR A 38 -69.50 -14.83 36.97
C THR A 38 -70.32 -15.77 36.10
N VAL A 39 -71.33 -15.24 35.41
CA VAL A 39 -72.22 -15.99 34.51
C VAL A 39 -72.55 -15.20 33.24
N TYR A 40 -72.75 -15.87 32.12
CA TYR A 40 -72.99 -15.28 30.80
C TYR A 40 -74.48 -15.37 30.39
N PRO A 41 -74.97 -14.49 29.50
CA PRO A 41 -76.32 -14.56 28.97
C PRO A 41 -76.67 -15.94 28.39
N GLY A 42 -77.80 -16.49 28.84
CA GLY A 42 -78.25 -17.84 28.51
C GLY A 42 -77.89 -18.91 29.55
N GLU A 43 -76.90 -18.69 30.43
CA GLU A 43 -76.50 -19.65 31.46
C GLU A 43 -77.44 -19.65 32.68
N GLU A 44 -77.44 -20.78 33.42
CA GLU A 44 -78.14 -20.95 34.69
C GLU A 44 -77.20 -20.69 35.90
N LEU A 45 -77.50 -19.65 36.67
CA LEU A 45 -76.96 -19.42 38.01
C LEU A 45 -77.77 -20.23 39.03
N VAL A 46 -77.11 -21.05 39.85
CA VAL A 46 -77.76 -21.77 40.96
C VAL A 46 -77.32 -21.16 42.29
N LEU A 47 -78.28 -20.60 43.02
CA LEU A 47 -78.11 -20.02 44.35
C LEU A 47 -78.49 -21.06 45.39
N THR A 48 -77.53 -21.50 46.21
CA THR A 48 -77.77 -22.41 47.34
C THR A 48 -78.08 -21.58 48.58
N VAL A 49 -79.28 -21.78 49.15
CA VAL A 49 -79.73 -21.10 50.36
C VAL A 49 -79.55 -22.06 51.53
N SER A 50 -78.64 -21.72 52.44
CA SER A 50 -78.38 -22.52 53.65
C SER A 50 -78.63 -21.67 54.90
N VAL A 51 -79.18 -22.31 55.93
CA VAL A 51 -79.44 -21.68 57.24
C VAL A 51 -78.72 -22.45 58.33
N SER A 52 -78.40 -21.76 59.43
CA SER A 52 -77.99 -22.37 60.68
C SER A 52 -78.71 -21.67 61.84
N ALA A 53 -79.78 -22.28 62.33
CA ALA A 53 -80.51 -21.84 63.52
C ALA A 53 -79.89 -22.43 64.80
N THR A 54 -79.93 -21.68 65.91
CA THR A 54 -79.58 -22.15 67.25
C THR A 54 -80.78 -22.79 67.95
N GLU A 55 -81.98 -22.23 67.78
CA GLU A 55 -83.24 -22.66 68.41
C GLU A 55 -84.13 -23.56 67.51
N GLU A 56 -85.26 -23.99 68.06
CA GLU A 56 -86.39 -24.59 67.32
C GLU A 56 -87.43 -23.53 66.93
N TYR A 57 -87.91 -23.60 65.69
CA TYR A 57 -88.88 -22.66 65.12
C TYR A 57 -90.11 -23.40 64.58
N THR A 58 -91.29 -22.78 64.66
CA THR A 58 -92.57 -23.35 64.16
C THR A 58 -92.70 -23.31 62.64
N SER A 59 -92.03 -22.33 62.04
CA SER A 59 -91.98 -22.09 60.60
C SER A 59 -90.74 -21.27 60.27
N ILE A 60 -90.20 -21.51 59.09
CA ILE A 60 -89.08 -20.81 58.49
C ILE A 60 -89.39 -20.56 57.01
N GLY A 61 -89.04 -19.39 56.50
CA GLY A 61 -89.12 -19.09 55.09
C GLY A 61 -87.91 -18.28 54.64
N TYR A 62 -87.71 -18.21 53.33
CA TYR A 62 -86.74 -17.30 52.73
C TYR A 62 -87.34 -16.53 51.56
N LYS A 63 -86.83 -15.32 51.37
CA LYS A 63 -87.12 -14.39 50.29
C LYS A 63 -85.81 -14.09 49.55
N LEU A 64 -85.74 -14.41 48.26
CA LEU A 64 -84.64 -13.98 47.38
C LEU A 64 -85.11 -12.82 46.50
N ASP A 65 -84.32 -11.75 46.46
CA ASP A 65 -84.58 -10.55 45.64
C ASP A 65 -83.53 -10.41 44.54
N PHE A 66 -83.97 -10.27 43.29
CA PHE A 66 -83.13 -10.19 42.09
C PHE A 66 -83.71 -9.19 41.09
N ASP A 67 -82.90 -8.66 40.17
CA ASP A 67 -83.46 -7.85 39.09
C ASP A 67 -84.05 -8.73 37.96
N SER A 68 -85.38 -8.73 37.86
CA SER A 68 -86.16 -9.36 36.78
C SER A 68 -85.85 -8.84 35.37
N ASN A 69 -85.14 -7.71 35.26
CA ASN A 69 -84.59 -7.24 33.99
C ASN A 69 -83.47 -8.18 33.51
N VAL A 70 -82.53 -8.54 34.39
CA VAL A 70 -81.32 -9.30 34.06
C VAL A 70 -81.49 -10.80 34.24
N PHE A 71 -82.28 -11.24 35.22
CA PHE A 71 -82.51 -12.66 35.50
C PHE A 71 -83.96 -13.10 35.26
N GLU A 72 -84.12 -14.31 34.76
CA GLU A 72 -85.38 -15.06 34.66
C GLU A 72 -85.38 -16.19 35.70
N PHE A 73 -86.47 -16.40 36.42
CA PHE A 73 -86.58 -17.54 37.34
C PHE A 73 -86.86 -18.83 36.56
N VAL A 74 -86.09 -19.89 36.82
CA VAL A 74 -86.26 -21.20 36.17
C VAL A 74 -86.96 -22.20 37.08
N LYS A 75 -86.41 -22.42 38.29
CA LYS A 75 -86.86 -23.47 39.23
C LYS A 75 -86.33 -23.20 40.64
N TYR A 76 -87.00 -23.77 41.64
CA TYR A 76 -86.42 -23.99 42.97
C TYR A 76 -86.46 -25.50 43.28
N THR A 77 -85.57 -25.96 44.15
CA THR A 77 -85.60 -27.31 44.74
C THR A 77 -85.40 -27.22 46.25
N THR A 78 -86.13 -28.03 47.01
CA THR A 78 -85.98 -28.16 48.46
C THR A 78 -85.05 -29.32 48.77
N GLU A 79 -84.04 -29.11 49.62
CA GLU A 79 -83.05 -30.16 49.95
C GLU A 79 -83.06 -30.58 51.44
N ASP A 80 -83.82 -29.88 52.28
CA ASP A 80 -84.04 -30.28 53.67
C ASP A 80 -85.04 -31.44 53.78
N ALA A 81 -84.56 -32.60 54.23
CA ALA A 81 -85.35 -33.82 54.38
C ALA A 81 -86.36 -33.78 55.56
N THR A 82 -86.30 -32.78 56.44
CA THR A 82 -87.25 -32.59 57.54
C THR A 82 -88.51 -31.83 57.13
N VAL A 83 -88.53 -31.27 55.91
CA VAL A 83 -89.51 -30.27 55.47
C VAL A 83 -90.62 -30.86 54.59
N THR A 84 -91.57 -31.51 55.25
CA THR A 84 -92.78 -32.11 54.66
C THR A 84 -93.96 -31.14 54.54
N GLY A 85 -93.83 -30.06 53.76
CA GLY A 85 -94.99 -29.21 53.45
C GLY A 85 -94.72 -27.74 53.10
N ALA A 86 -93.97 -27.48 52.02
CA ALA A 86 -93.86 -26.13 51.48
C ALA A 86 -95.25 -25.62 51.03
N SER A 87 -95.80 -24.61 51.72
CA SER A 87 -97.24 -24.31 51.71
C SER A 87 -97.60 -22.88 51.29
N SER A 88 -96.62 -22.07 50.88
CA SER A 88 -96.84 -20.91 50.02
C SER A 88 -95.54 -20.53 49.29
N ASN A 89 -95.46 -20.90 48.01
CA ASN A 89 -94.34 -20.58 47.14
C ASN A 89 -94.85 -19.67 46.03
N GLY A 90 -94.21 -18.52 45.83
CA GLY A 90 -94.71 -17.49 44.92
C GLY A 90 -93.62 -16.56 44.40
N ILE A 91 -93.74 -16.18 43.13
CA ILE A 91 -92.90 -15.19 42.45
C ILE A 91 -93.66 -13.87 42.48
N LEU A 92 -93.29 -12.96 43.38
CA LEU A 92 -93.82 -11.59 43.40
C LEU A 92 -92.85 -10.68 42.64
N GLY A 93 -92.84 -10.82 41.32
CA GLY A 93 -92.05 -10.00 40.40
C GLY A 93 -90.54 -10.17 40.61
N LYS A 94 -89.93 -9.29 41.42
CA LYS A 94 -88.49 -9.31 41.75
C LYS A 94 -88.14 -10.22 42.93
N SER A 95 -89.14 -10.77 43.62
CA SER A 95 -88.94 -11.61 44.81
C SER A 95 -89.46 -13.03 44.61
N ILE A 96 -88.64 -14.04 44.94
CA ILE A 96 -89.07 -15.43 45.14
C ILE A 96 -89.24 -15.65 46.63
N LEU A 97 -90.43 -16.11 47.05
CA LEU A 97 -90.70 -16.48 48.45
C LEU A 97 -90.96 -17.99 48.53
N VAL A 98 -90.31 -18.64 49.49
CA VAL A 98 -90.45 -20.07 49.80
C VAL A 98 -90.67 -20.22 51.30
N ASN A 99 -91.75 -20.89 51.71
CA ASN A 99 -92.17 -20.97 53.12
C ASN A 99 -92.40 -22.41 53.58
N PHE A 100 -91.86 -22.75 54.75
CA PHE A 100 -91.85 -24.08 55.34
C PHE A 100 -92.50 -24.05 56.73
N ASN A 101 -93.62 -24.77 56.89
CA ASN A 101 -94.45 -24.73 58.10
C ASN A 101 -94.25 -25.96 59.01
N ASN A 102 -92.99 -26.39 59.18
CA ASN A 102 -92.62 -27.52 60.04
C ASN A 102 -91.89 -27.03 61.30
N ALA A 103 -92.36 -27.52 62.45
CA ALA A 103 -91.74 -27.24 63.74
C ALA A 103 -90.45 -28.06 63.93
N GLY A 104 -89.34 -27.39 64.28
CA GLY A 104 -88.06 -28.03 64.59
C GLY A 104 -86.87 -27.09 64.47
N LYS A 105 -85.66 -27.63 64.66
CA LYS A 105 -84.39 -26.92 64.48
C LYS A 105 -83.87 -27.08 63.05
N HIS A 106 -83.83 -25.98 62.30
CA HIS A 106 -83.44 -25.97 60.89
C HIS A 106 -81.95 -25.63 60.74
N SER A 107 -81.17 -26.53 60.14
CA SER A 107 -79.72 -26.33 59.95
C SER A 107 -79.20 -27.15 58.76
N GLY A 108 -78.71 -26.48 57.73
CA GLY A 108 -78.30 -27.08 56.47
C GLY A 108 -78.81 -26.30 55.24
N VAL A 109 -78.83 -26.97 54.09
CA VAL A 109 -79.36 -26.40 52.83
C VAL A 109 -80.88 -26.48 52.84
N LEU A 110 -81.56 -25.33 52.92
CA LEU A 110 -83.02 -25.26 52.78
C LEU A 110 -83.44 -25.59 51.34
N GLY A 111 -82.66 -25.11 50.37
CA GLY A 111 -82.88 -25.41 48.97
C GLY A 111 -81.95 -24.66 48.02
N LYS A 112 -82.20 -24.86 46.73
CA LYS A 112 -81.50 -24.18 45.64
C LYS A 112 -82.50 -23.46 44.75
N VAL A 113 -82.14 -22.25 44.32
CA VAL A 113 -82.92 -21.46 43.36
C VAL A 113 -82.09 -21.28 42.10
N THR A 114 -82.68 -21.59 40.96
CA THR A 114 -82.05 -21.43 39.65
C THR A 114 -82.61 -20.20 38.94
N LEU A 115 -81.71 -19.28 38.62
CA LEU A 115 -81.97 -18.09 37.81
C LEU A 115 -81.20 -18.22 36.49
N LYS A 116 -81.81 -17.83 35.37
CA LYS A 116 -81.15 -17.77 34.07
C LYS A 116 -80.81 -16.32 33.72
N VAL A 117 -79.60 -16.08 33.22
CA VAL A 117 -79.22 -14.74 32.74
C VAL A 117 -79.91 -14.49 31.40
N LYS A 118 -80.65 -13.38 31.30
CA LYS A 118 -81.39 -13.01 30.07
C LYS A 118 -80.48 -12.28 29.09
N GLU A 119 -79.84 -11.21 29.55
CA GLU A 119 -79.06 -10.26 28.74
C GLU A 119 -77.83 -9.78 29.51
N VAL A 120 -76.89 -9.10 28.84
CA VAL A 120 -75.70 -8.52 29.50
C VAL A 120 -76.10 -7.35 30.41
N SER A 121 -75.48 -7.25 31.59
CA SER A 121 -75.58 -6.04 32.43
C SER A 121 -74.20 -5.37 32.53
N PRO A 122 -74.10 -4.04 32.40
CA PRO A 122 -72.83 -3.31 32.50
C PRO A 122 -72.32 -3.17 33.94
N SER A 123 -73.11 -3.56 34.95
CA SER A 123 -72.70 -3.60 36.35
C SER A 123 -72.90 -4.99 36.95
N SER A 124 -72.10 -5.34 37.97
CA SER A 124 -72.41 -6.44 38.87
C SER A 124 -73.84 -6.35 39.39
N GLN A 125 -74.47 -7.49 39.59
CA GLN A 125 -75.84 -7.63 40.06
C GLN A 125 -75.85 -8.21 41.46
N THR A 126 -76.49 -7.51 42.39
CA THR A 126 -76.69 -8.00 43.76
C THR A 126 -77.96 -8.83 43.82
N VAL A 127 -77.85 -10.10 44.24
CA VAL A 127 -79.00 -10.91 44.64
C VAL A 127 -79.08 -10.91 46.17
N GLY A 128 -80.18 -10.37 46.71
CA GLY A 128 -80.44 -10.36 48.15
C GLY A 128 -81.10 -11.65 48.60
N GLY A 129 -80.81 -12.08 49.83
CA GLY A 129 -81.49 -13.21 50.49
C GLY A 129 -81.82 -12.86 51.93
N THR A 130 -83.10 -12.98 52.31
CA THR A 130 -83.59 -12.76 53.68
C THR A 130 -84.26 -14.04 54.17
N VAL A 131 -83.87 -14.53 55.35
CA VAL A 131 -84.58 -15.60 56.07
C VAL A 131 -85.52 -14.97 57.09
N SER A 132 -86.65 -15.63 57.36
CA SER A 132 -87.58 -15.21 58.41
C SER A 132 -88.13 -16.44 59.13
N CYS A 133 -88.06 -16.42 60.45
CA CYS A 133 -88.38 -17.52 61.35
C CYS A 133 -89.41 -17.08 62.39
N LYS A 134 -90.22 -18.03 62.87
CA LYS A 134 -91.25 -17.76 63.88
C LYS A 134 -91.25 -18.79 64.99
N ASN A 135 -90.97 -18.38 66.23
CA ASN A 135 -91.06 -19.23 67.42
C ASN A 135 -92.52 -19.29 67.93
N VAL A 136 -92.88 -20.26 68.77
CA VAL A 136 -94.23 -20.43 69.35
C VAL A 136 -94.64 -19.21 70.18
N ASN A 137 -93.68 -18.66 70.95
CA ASN A 137 -93.93 -17.69 72.02
C ASN A 137 -93.24 -16.32 71.80
N ALA A 138 -92.64 -16.06 70.63
CA ALA A 138 -91.85 -14.85 70.37
C ALA A 138 -92.10 -14.22 68.99
N ALA A 139 -91.46 -13.07 68.74
CA ALA A 139 -91.60 -12.31 67.50
C ALA A 139 -90.96 -13.00 66.28
N LEU A 140 -91.14 -12.40 65.10
CA LEU A 140 -90.45 -12.81 63.88
C LEU A 140 -88.96 -12.45 63.98
N THR A 141 -88.08 -13.45 63.94
CA THR A 141 -86.63 -13.25 63.81
C THR A 141 -86.21 -13.48 62.35
N GLY A 142 -85.08 -12.92 61.93
CA GLY A 142 -84.62 -13.08 60.55
C GLY A 142 -83.30 -12.37 60.28
N ALA A 143 -82.50 -12.98 59.42
CA ALA A 143 -81.19 -12.49 58.98
C ALA A 143 -81.18 -12.24 57.47
N SER A 144 -80.31 -11.34 57.01
CA SER A 144 -80.17 -10.97 55.60
C SER A 144 -78.73 -11.06 55.11
N VAL A 145 -78.56 -11.55 53.88
CA VAL A 145 -77.29 -11.70 53.16
C VAL A 145 -77.47 -11.23 51.71
N SER A 146 -76.37 -11.01 50.99
CA SER A 146 -76.40 -10.75 49.56
C SER A 146 -75.22 -11.40 48.85
N ALA A 147 -75.43 -11.82 47.60
CA ALA A 147 -74.38 -12.31 46.71
C ALA A 147 -74.22 -11.34 45.52
N GLU A 148 -72.99 -10.91 45.24
CA GLU A 148 -72.67 -10.13 44.04
C GLU A 148 -72.29 -11.06 42.88
N ILE A 149 -72.95 -10.88 41.73
CA ILE A 149 -72.81 -11.69 40.53
C ILE A 149 -72.34 -10.80 39.39
N SER A 150 -71.20 -11.13 38.78
CA SER A 150 -70.72 -10.46 37.57
C SER A 150 -71.41 -11.07 36.33
N ILE A 151 -71.93 -10.23 35.44
CA ILE A 151 -72.49 -10.69 34.16
C ILE A 151 -71.41 -10.60 33.08
N GLY A 152 -70.98 -11.75 32.57
CA GLY A 152 -69.98 -11.85 31.51
C GLY A 152 -70.50 -11.37 30.15
N CYS A 153 -69.59 -10.93 29.28
CA CYS A 153 -69.94 -10.50 27.92
C CYS A 153 -68.85 -10.89 26.91
N ASP A 154 -69.21 -11.73 25.93
CA ASP A 154 -68.41 -11.90 24.71
C ASP A 154 -68.45 -10.61 23.88
N HIS A 155 -67.37 -9.83 23.99
CA HIS A 155 -67.26 -8.51 23.40
C HIS A 155 -67.14 -8.56 21.87
N SER A 156 -68.23 -8.21 21.19
CA SER A 156 -68.18 -7.74 19.80
C SER A 156 -68.07 -6.22 19.83
N TYR A 157 -67.06 -5.66 19.18
CA TYR A 157 -66.79 -4.22 19.17
C TYR A 157 -67.14 -3.60 17.82
N GLY A 158 -67.60 -2.33 17.85
CA GLY A 158 -67.80 -1.52 16.65
C GLY A 158 -66.50 -1.00 16.02
N ALA A 159 -66.63 -0.03 15.12
CA ALA A 159 -65.52 0.68 14.50
C ALA A 159 -64.69 1.49 15.52
N TRP A 160 -63.47 1.87 15.12
CA TRP A 160 -62.59 2.73 15.91
C TRP A 160 -62.83 4.21 15.59
N ALA A 161 -62.83 5.05 16.62
CA ALA A 161 -62.84 6.51 16.49
C ALA A 161 -61.66 7.12 17.27
N LYS A 162 -61.20 8.32 16.88
CA LYS A 162 -60.25 9.09 17.68
C LYS A 162 -60.84 9.37 19.07
N LEU A 163 -60.08 9.09 20.13
CA LEU A 163 -60.41 9.49 21.50
C LEU A 163 -59.69 10.80 21.85
N ASP A 164 -58.37 10.80 21.66
CA ASP A 164 -57.46 11.91 21.96
C ASP A 164 -56.26 11.87 20.99
N ASP A 165 -55.18 12.61 21.28
CA ASP A 165 -53.97 12.62 20.42
C ASP A 165 -53.00 11.46 20.70
N GLU A 166 -53.22 10.67 21.76
CA GLU A 166 -52.46 9.44 22.04
C GLU A 166 -53.15 8.17 21.51
N SER A 167 -54.48 8.18 21.39
CA SER A 167 -55.30 6.96 21.34
C SER A 167 -56.62 7.05 20.56
N HIS A 168 -57.06 5.88 20.11
CA HIS A 168 -58.38 5.61 19.56
C HIS A 168 -59.15 4.65 20.45
N GLN A 169 -60.48 4.76 20.41
CA GLN A 169 -61.41 3.92 21.18
C GLN A 169 -62.43 3.27 20.25
N ARG A 170 -62.87 2.07 20.62
CA ARG A 170 -64.13 1.46 20.16
C ARG A 170 -64.93 0.95 21.36
N VAL A 171 -66.24 0.78 21.18
CA VAL A 171 -67.14 0.29 22.23
C VAL A 171 -67.77 -1.04 21.86
N CYS A 172 -68.01 -1.89 22.85
CA CYS A 172 -68.71 -3.15 22.68
C CYS A 172 -70.18 -2.90 22.35
N THR A 173 -70.69 -3.46 21.25
CA THR A 173 -72.06 -3.23 20.77
C THR A 173 -73.15 -3.83 21.67
N LYS A 174 -72.78 -4.68 22.64
CA LYS A 174 -73.70 -5.31 23.59
C LYS A 174 -73.71 -4.63 24.97
N CYS A 175 -72.55 -4.44 25.58
CA CYS A 175 -72.41 -3.95 26.96
C CYS A 175 -71.80 -2.54 27.07
N ASN A 176 -71.55 -1.87 25.93
CA ASN A 176 -70.96 -0.53 25.83
C ASN A 176 -69.57 -0.36 26.48
N ALA A 177 -68.91 -1.45 26.89
CA ALA A 177 -67.56 -1.43 27.45
C ALA A 177 -66.53 -0.86 26.45
N PRO A 178 -65.61 0.01 26.87
CA PRO A 178 -64.60 0.63 26.00
C PRO A 178 -63.35 -0.25 25.83
N GLU A 179 -62.85 -0.34 24.60
CA GLU A 179 -61.48 -0.79 24.30
C GLU A 179 -60.70 0.40 23.74
N VAL A 180 -59.57 0.75 24.36
CA VAL A 180 -58.70 1.87 23.98
C VAL A 180 -57.33 1.35 23.54
N LYS A 181 -56.81 1.85 22.42
CA LYS A 181 -55.47 1.53 21.89
C LYS A 181 -54.76 2.77 21.39
N LYS A 182 -53.43 2.76 21.41
CA LYS A 182 -52.60 3.85 20.91
C LYS A 182 -52.66 3.93 19.39
N HIS A 183 -52.59 5.15 18.85
CA HIS A 183 -52.53 5.35 17.40
C HIS A 183 -51.39 4.57 16.76
N SER A 184 -51.73 3.84 15.69
CA SER A 184 -50.76 3.26 14.75
C SER A 184 -50.64 4.24 13.59
N TRP A 185 -49.47 4.82 13.38
CA TRP A 185 -49.25 5.87 12.38
C TRP A 185 -48.75 5.31 11.06
N ASN A 186 -49.07 5.98 9.95
CA ASN A 186 -48.48 5.71 8.65
C ASN A 186 -46.99 6.11 8.62
N LYS A 187 -46.34 6.01 7.45
CA LYS A 187 -44.93 6.44 7.28
C LYS A 187 -44.71 7.97 7.34
N GLY A 188 -45.78 8.76 7.46
CA GLY A 188 -45.78 10.18 7.19
C GLY A 188 -45.94 10.48 5.69
N VAL A 189 -46.39 11.69 5.39
CA VAL A 189 -46.42 12.31 4.06
C VAL A 189 -45.86 13.73 4.21
N GLU A 190 -44.88 14.08 3.39
CA GLU A 190 -44.33 15.44 3.34
C GLU A 190 -45.41 16.41 2.80
N ILE A 191 -45.64 17.51 3.50
CA ILE A 191 -46.66 18.52 3.15
C ILE A 191 -46.10 19.95 3.05
N ASP A 192 -44.85 20.16 3.48
CA ASP A 192 -44.13 21.42 3.39
C ASP A 192 -42.62 21.11 3.37
N ASP A 193 -41.88 21.68 2.42
CA ASP A 193 -40.46 21.35 2.21
C ASP A 193 -39.54 22.12 3.16
N ALA A 194 -38.53 21.45 3.71
CA ALA A 194 -37.56 22.09 4.59
C ALA A 194 -36.67 23.09 3.83
N THR A 195 -36.42 24.25 4.43
CA THR A 195 -35.58 25.33 3.87
C THR A 195 -34.31 25.52 4.69
N CYS A 196 -33.45 26.48 4.32
CA CYS A 196 -32.27 26.81 5.12
C CYS A 196 -32.61 27.48 6.47
N THR A 197 -33.77 28.15 6.57
CA THR A 197 -34.16 29.00 7.71
C THR A 197 -35.39 28.50 8.46
N ALA A 198 -36.17 27.57 7.88
CA ALA A 198 -37.39 27.02 8.48
C ALA A 198 -37.49 25.49 8.30
N PRO A 199 -38.05 24.78 9.30
CA PRO A 199 -38.27 23.34 9.23
C PRO A 199 -39.41 22.99 8.26
N GLY A 200 -39.25 21.91 7.49
CA GLY A 200 -40.33 21.30 6.70
C GLY A 200 -41.28 20.50 7.58
N LYS A 201 -42.40 20.01 7.02
CA LYS A 201 -43.49 19.39 7.80
C LYS A 201 -43.92 18.05 7.23
N ILE A 202 -43.99 17.05 8.11
CA ILE A 202 -44.50 15.71 7.79
C ILE A 202 -45.83 15.48 8.51
N LYS A 203 -46.86 15.16 7.74
CA LYS A 203 -48.19 14.81 8.23
C LYS A 203 -48.32 13.30 8.38
N TYR A 204 -48.61 12.84 9.59
CA TYR A 204 -48.93 11.45 9.88
C TYR A 204 -50.44 11.26 10.02
N THR A 205 -50.96 10.18 9.46
CA THR A 205 -52.36 9.77 9.63
C THR A 205 -52.42 8.38 10.28
N CYS A 206 -53.45 8.12 11.08
CA CYS A 206 -53.62 6.83 11.73
C CYS A 206 -54.06 5.76 10.71
N THR A 207 -53.41 4.59 10.72
CA THR A 207 -53.67 3.46 9.81
C THR A 207 -54.80 2.54 10.26
N VAL A 208 -55.61 2.98 11.23
CA VAL A 208 -56.76 2.22 11.72
C VAL A 208 -58.00 2.81 11.10
N ASP A 209 -58.77 1.98 10.40
CA ASP A 209 -59.98 2.40 9.68
C ASP A 209 -60.95 3.15 10.61
N GLU A 210 -61.61 4.17 10.04
CA GLU A 210 -62.53 5.11 10.70
C GLU A 210 -61.94 5.97 11.84
N CYS A 211 -60.70 5.72 12.30
CA CYS A 211 -60.07 6.50 13.36
C CYS A 211 -59.90 7.99 13.00
N GLY A 212 -59.51 8.31 11.77
CA GLY A 212 -59.37 9.68 11.26
C GLY A 212 -58.34 10.58 11.95
N ALA A 213 -57.54 10.06 12.90
CA ALA A 213 -56.59 10.88 13.65
C ALA A 213 -55.37 11.26 12.80
N GLU A 214 -54.93 12.51 12.96
CA GLU A 214 -53.79 13.11 12.24
C GLU A 214 -52.88 13.84 13.24
N LYS A 215 -51.57 13.88 12.96
CA LYS A 215 -50.60 14.76 13.62
C LYS A 215 -49.62 15.32 12.59
N ILE A 216 -48.98 16.45 12.90
CA ILE A 216 -47.92 17.05 12.08
C ILE A 216 -46.68 17.15 12.95
N GLU A 217 -45.53 16.77 12.41
CA GLU A 217 -44.22 16.92 13.07
C GLU A 217 -43.29 17.74 12.16
N ASP A 218 -42.51 18.62 12.79
CA ASP A 218 -41.50 19.44 12.10
C ASP A 218 -40.22 18.63 11.89
N THR A 219 -39.60 18.80 10.72
CA THR A 219 -38.28 18.23 10.37
C THR A 219 -37.15 19.15 10.84
N GLU A 220 -35.89 18.71 10.75
CA GLU A 220 -34.77 19.65 10.90
C GLU A 220 -34.70 20.60 9.69
N PRO A 221 -34.43 21.92 9.87
CA PRO A 221 -34.07 22.80 8.77
C PRO A 221 -32.83 22.28 8.02
N LEU A 222 -32.78 22.54 6.73
CA LEU A 222 -31.66 22.12 5.89
C LEU A 222 -30.45 23.01 6.12
N LYS A 223 -29.25 22.44 5.98
CA LYS A 223 -28.01 23.20 6.19
C LYS A 223 -27.83 24.25 5.10
N HIS A 224 -27.28 25.40 5.50
CA HIS A 224 -26.73 26.40 4.58
C HIS A 224 -25.64 25.76 3.73
N ILE A 225 -25.52 26.23 2.48
CA ILE A 225 -24.53 25.78 1.52
C ILE A 225 -23.57 26.94 1.30
N TRP A 226 -22.28 26.68 1.52
CA TRP A 226 -21.17 27.57 1.25
C TRP A 226 -20.22 26.78 0.36
N VAL A 227 -19.97 27.24 -0.86
CA VAL A 227 -19.18 26.52 -1.88
C VAL A 227 -17.68 26.67 -1.63
N ASN A 228 -17.26 27.84 -1.14
CA ASN A 228 -15.92 28.20 -0.73
C ASN A 228 -15.97 28.90 0.67
N ALA A 229 -14.81 29.24 1.24
CA ALA A 229 -14.76 29.88 2.56
C ALA A 229 -15.13 31.39 2.55
N CYS A 230 -15.25 31.98 1.36
CA CYS A 230 -15.40 33.42 1.08
C CYS A 230 -16.79 33.81 0.54
N ASP A 231 -17.68 32.86 0.25
CA ASP A 231 -19.09 33.16 -0.10
C ASP A 231 -19.77 33.89 1.05
N THR A 232 -20.00 35.20 0.94
CA THR A 232 -20.77 35.97 1.96
C THR A 232 -22.20 35.50 2.03
N ASP A 233 -22.76 35.05 0.90
CA ASP A 233 -24.16 34.69 0.73
C ASP A 233 -24.33 33.17 0.57
N CYS A 234 -25.35 32.60 1.20
CA CYS A 234 -25.61 31.16 1.13
C CYS A 234 -25.95 30.74 -0.32
N ASN A 235 -25.11 29.93 -0.96
CA ASN A 235 -25.28 29.51 -2.37
C ASN A 235 -26.50 28.58 -2.60
N ARG A 236 -27.36 28.36 -1.59
CA ARG A 236 -28.58 27.57 -1.71
C ARG A 236 -29.68 28.40 -2.40
N PRO A 237 -30.28 27.95 -3.53
CA PRO A 237 -31.33 28.69 -4.21
C PRO A 237 -32.48 29.10 -3.28
N GLY A 238 -32.86 30.38 -3.32
CA GLY A 238 -33.91 30.96 -2.47
C GLY A 238 -33.51 31.26 -1.02
N CYS A 239 -32.27 30.96 -0.61
CA CYS A 239 -31.75 31.36 0.70
C CYS A 239 -31.16 32.78 0.63
N THR A 240 -31.43 33.61 1.64
CA THR A 240 -30.90 34.98 1.74
C THR A 240 -30.04 35.20 2.99
N GLU A 241 -29.49 34.11 3.54
CA GLU A 241 -28.63 34.17 4.73
C GLU A 241 -27.22 34.60 4.35
N THR A 242 -26.65 35.53 5.12
CA THR A 242 -25.31 36.09 4.92
C THR A 242 -24.41 35.85 6.12
N ARG A 243 -23.10 35.68 5.92
CA ARG A 243 -22.09 35.56 6.99
C ARG A 243 -20.97 36.59 6.85
N GLU A 244 -20.42 37.02 7.98
CA GLU A 244 -19.15 37.76 8.03
C GLU A 244 -17.96 36.80 7.77
N ILE A 245 -16.93 37.29 7.08
CA ILE A 245 -15.76 36.49 6.67
C ILE A 245 -14.49 37.33 6.78
N SER A 246 -13.43 36.72 7.31
CA SER A 246 -12.06 37.21 7.13
C SER A 246 -11.45 36.50 5.93
N HIS A 247 -10.97 37.25 4.95
CA HIS A 247 -10.10 36.72 3.91
C HIS A 247 -8.74 36.32 4.50
N ASP A 248 -8.16 35.25 3.97
CA ASP A 248 -6.79 34.82 4.26
C ASP A 248 -5.93 35.13 3.03
N TYR A 249 -5.29 36.30 3.07
CA TYR A 249 -4.41 36.80 2.02
C TYR A 249 -2.98 36.32 2.27
N GLY A 250 -2.35 35.74 1.25
CA GLY A 250 -0.97 35.27 1.36
C GLY A 250 0.01 36.42 1.59
N ALA A 251 1.04 36.20 2.42
CA ALA A 251 2.10 37.19 2.66
C ALA A 251 3.06 37.38 1.47
N ASP A 252 3.03 36.46 0.49
CA ASP A 252 3.72 36.59 -0.78
C ASP A 252 2.95 37.52 -1.73
N TRP A 253 3.67 38.29 -2.54
CA TRP A 253 3.08 39.14 -3.58
C TRP A 253 2.78 38.36 -4.86
N SER A 254 1.55 38.49 -5.38
CA SER A 254 1.23 38.18 -6.78
C SER A 254 1.51 39.41 -7.64
N ALA A 255 1.89 39.20 -8.91
CA ALA A 255 2.24 40.28 -9.83
C ALA A 255 2.03 39.91 -11.30
N ASP A 256 1.66 40.89 -12.12
CA ASP A 256 1.71 40.83 -13.58
C ASP A 256 2.55 41.97 -14.18
N LYS A 257 2.34 42.33 -15.45
CA LYS A 257 3.12 43.37 -16.15
C LYS A 257 2.72 44.80 -15.80
N ILE A 258 1.63 45.00 -15.06
CA ILE A 258 1.01 46.30 -14.76
C ILE A 258 1.03 46.54 -13.25
N GLU A 259 0.58 45.54 -12.48
CA GLU A 259 0.31 45.67 -11.05
C GLU A 259 0.78 44.46 -10.23
N HIS A 260 0.80 44.65 -8.91
CA HIS A 260 1.00 43.62 -7.89
C HIS A 260 -0.11 43.71 -6.85
N TRP A 261 -0.41 42.59 -6.18
CA TRP A 261 -1.48 42.45 -5.20
C TRP A 261 -1.20 41.28 -4.25
N HIS A 262 -1.84 41.26 -3.08
CA HIS A 262 -1.97 40.03 -2.31
C HIS A 262 -3.28 39.33 -2.70
N GLU A 263 -3.22 38.02 -2.92
CA GLU A 263 -4.34 37.22 -3.41
C GLU A 263 -4.90 36.32 -2.31
N CYS A 264 -6.23 36.23 -2.19
CA CYS A 264 -6.84 35.31 -1.23
C CYS A 264 -6.80 33.89 -1.77
N SER A 265 -6.19 32.99 -1.01
CA SER A 265 -5.95 31.58 -1.39
C SER A 265 -7.20 30.73 -1.64
N VAL A 266 -8.40 31.26 -1.37
CA VAL A 266 -9.68 30.53 -1.44
C VAL A 266 -10.65 31.06 -2.52
N CYS A 267 -10.66 32.37 -2.79
CA CYS A 267 -11.56 32.99 -3.78
C CYS A 267 -10.85 33.73 -4.92
N HIS A 268 -9.53 33.95 -4.82
CA HIS A 268 -8.73 34.76 -5.75
C HIS A 268 -9.09 36.27 -5.79
N ASP A 269 -9.84 36.78 -4.79
CA ASP A 269 -9.97 38.22 -4.55
C ASP A 269 -8.59 38.85 -4.29
N ARG A 270 -8.43 40.10 -4.72
CA ARG A 270 -7.19 40.87 -4.64
C ARG A 270 -7.31 41.98 -3.59
N THR A 271 -6.32 42.08 -2.70
CA THR A 271 -6.11 43.25 -1.82
C THR A 271 -4.79 43.93 -2.14
N ASP A 272 -4.62 45.16 -1.64
CA ASP A 272 -3.37 45.92 -1.70
C ASP A 272 -2.82 46.07 -3.13
N VAL A 273 -3.73 46.24 -4.09
CA VAL A 273 -3.44 46.33 -5.52
C VAL A 273 -2.69 47.63 -5.82
N GLY A 274 -1.44 47.51 -6.26
CA GLY A 274 -0.54 48.63 -6.57
C GLY A 274 0.10 48.50 -7.95
N VAL A 275 0.23 49.61 -8.67
CA VAL A 275 1.09 49.66 -9.86
C VAL A 275 2.56 49.54 -9.45
N HIS A 276 3.38 48.92 -10.29
CA HIS A 276 4.80 48.71 -9.97
C HIS A 276 5.57 50.01 -9.74
N ILE A 277 6.33 50.05 -8.64
CA ILE A 277 7.24 51.15 -8.30
C ILE A 277 8.64 50.78 -8.81
N PRO A 278 9.20 51.47 -9.82
CA PRO A 278 10.53 51.16 -10.33
C PRO A 278 11.63 51.35 -9.27
N GLY A 279 12.43 50.30 -9.08
CA GLY A 279 13.73 50.41 -8.42
C GLY A 279 14.78 51.10 -9.29
N PRO A 280 16.08 50.92 -8.99
CA PRO A 280 17.17 51.43 -9.82
C PRO A 280 17.07 50.97 -11.29
N GLU A 281 17.42 51.85 -12.22
CA GLU A 281 17.46 51.52 -13.66
C GLU A 281 18.33 50.29 -13.92
N ALA A 282 17.97 49.51 -14.95
CA ALA A 282 18.69 48.30 -15.30
C ALA A 282 20.13 48.61 -15.70
N THR A 283 21.03 47.68 -15.39
CA THR A 283 22.47 47.78 -15.67
C THR A 283 22.95 46.49 -16.33
N GLU A 284 24.22 46.46 -16.75
CA GLU A 284 24.79 45.27 -17.41
C GLU A 284 24.92 44.02 -16.51
N ASP A 285 24.81 44.18 -15.18
CA ASP A 285 24.92 43.10 -14.20
C ASP A 285 23.65 42.93 -13.33
N ALA A 286 22.64 43.81 -13.45
CA ALA A 286 21.42 43.76 -12.63
C ALA A 286 20.16 44.26 -13.37
N PRO A 287 19.03 43.53 -13.30
CA PRO A 287 17.74 43.97 -13.85
C PRO A 287 17.08 45.05 -12.98
N GLN A 288 16.20 45.86 -13.58
CA GLN A 288 15.30 46.74 -12.84
C GLN A 288 14.12 45.93 -12.30
N THR A 289 13.92 45.95 -10.99
CA THR A 289 12.79 45.29 -10.31
C THR A 289 11.81 46.31 -9.70
N CYS A 290 10.61 45.87 -9.38
CA CYS A 290 9.67 46.59 -8.52
C CYS A 290 10.15 46.55 -7.06
N THR A 291 10.11 47.67 -6.34
CA THR A 291 10.61 47.77 -4.96
C THR A 291 9.81 46.96 -3.95
N GLU A 292 8.49 46.81 -4.16
CA GLU A 292 7.58 46.16 -3.20
C GLU A 292 7.52 44.64 -3.40
N CYS A 293 7.31 44.19 -4.66
CA CYS A 293 7.05 42.79 -4.99
C CYS A 293 8.20 42.08 -5.73
N GLY A 294 9.29 42.79 -6.06
CA GLY A 294 10.46 42.21 -6.74
C GLY A 294 10.26 41.84 -8.22
N PHE A 295 9.07 42.07 -8.81
CA PHE A 295 8.79 41.77 -10.21
C PHE A 295 9.78 42.46 -11.18
N VAL A 296 10.29 41.74 -12.18
CA VAL A 296 11.29 42.27 -13.13
C VAL A 296 10.62 43.16 -14.18
N LEU A 297 10.89 44.47 -14.10
CA LEU A 297 10.35 45.51 -14.99
C LEU A 297 11.18 45.66 -16.26
N ALA A 298 12.51 45.55 -16.14
CA ALA A 298 13.43 45.44 -17.26
C ALA A 298 14.53 44.43 -16.94
N GLN A 299 14.90 43.61 -17.93
CA GLN A 299 16.04 42.71 -17.82
C GLN A 299 17.36 43.48 -17.68
N ALA A 300 18.41 42.83 -17.17
CA ALA A 300 19.76 43.39 -17.21
C ALA A 300 20.17 43.68 -18.68
N GLU A 301 20.89 44.77 -18.90
CA GLU A 301 21.36 45.14 -20.24
C GLU A 301 22.45 44.17 -20.72
N MET A 302 22.50 43.85 -22.01
CA MET A 302 23.60 43.00 -22.52
C MET A 302 24.86 43.84 -22.74
N HIS A 303 25.90 43.58 -21.96
CA HIS A 303 27.20 44.23 -22.13
C HIS A 303 27.79 43.98 -23.52
N ILE A 304 28.43 45.00 -24.11
CA ILE A 304 29.18 44.87 -25.35
C ILE A 304 30.48 44.09 -25.11
N HIS A 305 30.74 43.06 -25.92
CA HIS A 305 31.98 42.28 -25.85
C HIS A 305 33.12 43.03 -26.56
N GLN A 306 34.14 43.44 -25.82
CA GLN A 306 35.42 43.91 -26.38
C GLN A 306 36.45 42.80 -26.28
N MET A 307 37.07 42.42 -27.39
CA MET A 307 38.05 41.33 -27.44
C MET A 307 39.39 41.81 -26.87
N GLY A 308 39.93 41.10 -25.89
CA GLY A 308 41.28 41.32 -25.38
C GLY A 308 42.33 40.78 -26.33
N THR A 309 43.53 41.37 -26.31
CA THR A 309 44.62 41.06 -27.26
C THR A 309 45.42 39.78 -26.93
N GLU A 310 45.08 39.08 -25.84
CA GLU A 310 45.72 37.81 -25.47
C GLU A 310 45.17 36.65 -26.29
N TRP A 311 46.07 35.81 -26.84
CA TRP A 311 45.69 34.57 -27.52
C TRP A 311 45.49 33.42 -26.52
N PHE A 312 44.38 32.70 -26.68
CA PHE A 312 44.07 31.46 -25.98
C PHE A 312 44.11 30.30 -26.98
N ASN A 313 44.41 29.09 -26.51
CA ASN A 313 44.46 27.88 -27.33
C ASN A 313 43.92 26.65 -26.60
N ASP A 314 43.51 25.66 -27.39
CA ASP A 314 43.29 24.27 -26.97
C ASP A 314 44.06 23.32 -27.92
N GLY A 315 43.66 22.05 -28.03
CA GLY A 315 44.36 21.07 -28.88
C GLY A 315 44.09 21.17 -30.38
N GLU A 316 43.13 22.02 -30.80
CA GLU A 316 42.62 22.09 -32.17
C GLU A 316 42.55 23.53 -32.69
N TYR A 317 42.26 24.51 -31.82
CA TYR A 317 42.05 25.92 -32.18
C TYR A 317 42.77 26.94 -31.28
N HIS A 318 42.89 28.16 -31.78
CA HIS A 318 43.21 29.36 -31.02
C HIS A 318 42.19 30.50 -31.23
N TRP A 319 42.03 31.38 -30.24
CA TRP A 319 41.04 32.47 -30.24
C TRP A 319 41.39 33.63 -29.28
N HIS A 320 40.74 34.77 -29.46
CA HIS A 320 40.66 35.85 -28.47
C HIS A 320 39.36 35.75 -27.65
N ARG A 321 39.36 36.28 -26.41
CA ARG A 321 38.17 36.30 -25.52
C ARG A 321 37.82 37.73 -25.10
N CYS A 322 36.67 37.91 -24.47
CA CYS A 322 36.30 39.21 -23.88
C CYS A 322 37.31 39.68 -22.81
N GLU A 323 37.67 40.97 -22.84
CA GLU A 323 38.64 41.58 -21.90
C GLU A 323 38.02 41.89 -20.52
N LYS A 324 36.70 42.13 -20.45
CA LYS A 324 36.03 42.47 -19.18
C LYS A 324 36.22 41.35 -18.15
N LYS A 325 36.69 41.73 -16.95
CA LYS A 325 36.77 40.88 -15.74
C LYS A 325 35.40 40.54 -15.11
N ASN A 326 34.35 40.42 -15.91
CA ASN A 326 33.06 39.92 -15.46
C ASN A 326 33.12 38.39 -15.36
N PRO A 327 32.96 37.77 -14.18
CA PRO A 327 33.09 36.32 -14.01
C PRO A 327 32.01 35.50 -14.74
N SER A 328 30.94 36.15 -15.23
CA SER A 328 29.90 35.52 -16.05
C SER A 328 30.15 35.63 -17.56
N CYS A 329 31.14 36.41 -18.01
CA CYS A 329 31.45 36.57 -19.43
C CYS A 329 32.42 35.50 -19.94
N TYR A 330 31.88 34.39 -20.44
CA TYR A 330 32.63 33.31 -21.07
C TYR A 330 32.72 33.45 -22.61
N TYR A 331 32.50 34.64 -23.17
CA TYR A 331 32.50 34.83 -24.61
C TYR A 331 33.91 34.68 -25.21
N ALA A 332 34.10 33.62 -25.98
CA ALA A 332 35.18 33.44 -26.94
C ALA A 332 34.77 34.02 -28.29
N GLY A 333 35.70 34.72 -28.96
CA GLY A 333 35.57 35.10 -30.36
C GLY A 333 35.73 33.90 -31.31
N GLU A 334 35.97 34.19 -32.58
CA GLU A 334 36.19 33.17 -33.60
C GLU A 334 37.38 32.25 -33.24
N LYS A 335 37.16 30.94 -33.37
CA LYS A 335 38.17 29.90 -33.20
C LYS A 335 38.79 29.57 -34.56
N LEU A 336 40.10 29.84 -34.69
CA LEU A 336 40.87 29.53 -35.89
C LEU A 336 41.74 28.28 -35.66
N PRO A 337 41.87 27.35 -36.62
CA PRO A 337 42.79 26.22 -36.51
C PRO A 337 44.24 26.67 -36.34
N HIS A 338 45.08 25.84 -35.72
CA HIS A 338 46.51 26.13 -35.59
C HIS A 338 47.25 26.18 -36.93
N ASP A 339 48.04 27.24 -37.11
CA ASP A 339 48.87 27.48 -38.30
C ASP A 339 50.35 27.12 -38.06
N TYR A 340 50.95 26.48 -39.06
CA TYR A 340 52.31 25.93 -39.07
C TYR A 340 52.90 26.06 -40.48
N ASP A 341 54.22 26.18 -40.65
CA ASP A 341 54.83 26.35 -41.97
C ASP A 341 54.92 25.02 -42.75
N ASN A 342 55.11 23.90 -42.05
CA ASN A 342 55.13 22.53 -42.58
C ASN A 342 54.73 21.47 -41.53
N ASP A 343 54.60 20.20 -41.93
CA ASP A 343 54.19 19.07 -41.06
C ASP A 343 55.07 18.86 -39.83
N CYS A 344 56.37 19.17 -39.92
CA CYS A 344 57.35 18.88 -38.89
C CYS A 344 57.47 19.97 -37.82
N ASP A 345 56.86 21.14 -38.03
CA ASP A 345 56.88 22.22 -37.03
C ASP A 345 56.00 21.83 -35.83
N VAL A 346 56.51 22.03 -34.63
CA VAL A 346 55.79 21.73 -33.39
C VAL A 346 54.99 22.92 -32.87
N SER A 347 55.46 24.15 -33.07
CA SER A 347 54.86 25.38 -32.55
C SER A 347 53.92 26.04 -33.55
N CYS A 348 52.70 26.33 -33.14
CA CYS A 348 51.76 27.15 -33.90
C CYS A 348 52.23 28.61 -33.92
N ASN A 349 52.36 29.21 -35.10
CA ASN A 349 52.99 30.52 -35.26
C ASN A 349 52.19 31.65 -34.59
N THR A 350 50.85 31.59 -34.63
CA THR A 350 49.98 32.64 -34.07
C THR A 350 49.90 32.62 -32.55
N CYS A 351 49.77 31.43 -31.93
CA CYS A 351 49.43 31.30 -30.50
C CYS A 351 50.45 30.54 -29.63
N GLY A 352 51.51 29.99 -30.22
CA GLY A 352 52.56 29.24 -29.51
C GLY A 352 52.16 27.85 -29.00
N TYR A 353 50.97 27.33 -29.35
CA TYR A 353 50.55 25.96 -29.01
C TYR A 353 51.52 24.92 -29.61
N ILE A 354 51.85 23.88 -28.83
CA ILE A 354 52.84 22.86 -29.20
C ILE A 354 52.16 21.51 -29.51
N ARG A 355 52.21 21.09 -30.78
CA ARG A 355 51.82 19.74 -31.24
C ARG A 355 53.01 18.79 -31.28
N VAL A 356 52.73 17.50 -31.49
CA VAL A 356 53.76 16.51 -31.91
C VAL A 356 54.05 16.68 -33.41
N ALA A 357 55.33 16.66 -33.79
CA ALA A 357 55.75 16.79 -35.19
C ALA A 357 55.29 15.60 -36.05
N VAL A 358 54.58 15.88 -37.14
CA VAL A 358 54.15 14.87 -38.10
C VAL A 358 55.23 14.71 -39.16
N HIS A 359 55.55 13.47 -39.53
CA HIS A 359 56.64 13.16 -40.44
C HIS A 359 56.12 12.47 -41.70
N SER A 360 55.99 13.25 -42.77
CA SER A 360 55.66 12.76 -44.12
C SER A 360 56.90 12.11 -44.74
N TYR A 361 57.05 10.80 -44.52
CA TYR A 361 58.14 9.97 -45.04
C TYR A 361 57.99 9.69 -46.55
N ASN A 362 59.11 9.68 -47.27
CA ASN A 362 59.13 9.35 -48.71
C ASN A 362 58.94 7.84 -48.94
N LEU A 363 58.47 7.45 -50.13
CA LEU A 363 58.25 6.04 -50.49
C LEU A 363 59.51 5.31 -50.97
N GLU A 364 60.59 6.04 -51.25
CA GLU A 364 61.86 5.42 -51.60
C GLU A 364 62.55 4.88 -50.34
N TRP A 365 63.06 3.65 -50.40
CA TRP A 365 63.94 3.14 -49.36
C TRP A 365 65.33 3.80 -49.42
N ARG A 366 65.97 3.88 -48.26
CA ARG A 366 67.41 4.10 -48.08
C ARG A 366 67.95 2.93 -47.27
N ALA A 367 69.10 2.38 -47.66
CA ALA A 367 69.67 1.18 -47.06
C ALA A 367 71.08 1.41 -46.54
N GLY A 368 71.47 0.60 -45.54
CA GLY A 368 72.83 0.50 -45.01
C GLY A 368 73.07 -0.86 -44.36
N SER A 369 74.18 -1.02 -43.67
CA SER A 369 74.57 -2.31 -43.05
C SER A 369 73.64 -2.79 -41.94
N GLU A 370 72.85 -1.90 -41.33
CA GLU A 370 71.97 -2.19 -40.19
C GLU A 370 70.52 -2.49 -40.60
N GLY A 371 70.13 -2.15 -41.84
CA GLY A 371 68.75 -2.24 -42.32
C GLY A 371 68.42 -1.17 -43.36
N HIS A 372 67.13 -0.92 -43.55
CA HIS A 372 66.58 0.09 -44.46
C HIS A 372 65.52 0.98 -43.80
N TRP A 373 65.40 2.22 -44.25
CA TRP A 373 64.54 3.26 -43.66
C TRP A 373 64.07 4.26 -44.72
N HIS A 374 63.02 5.02 -44.42
CA HIS A 374 62.55 6.16 -45.21
C HIS A 374 63.04 7.49 -44.62
N ILE A 375 63.03 8.55 -45.42
CA ILE A 375 63.43 9.91 -45.03
C ILE A 375 62.21 10.85 -45.14
N CYS A 376 61.99 11.67 -44.12
CA CYS A 376 60.94 12.68 -44.18
C CYS A 376 61.31 13.78 -45.18
N GLY A 377 60.43 14.06 -46.14
CA GLY A 377 60.69 15.01 -47.22
C GLY A 377 60.91 16.45 -46.75
N SER A 378 60.26 16.83 -45.64
CA SER A 378 60.27 18.21 -45.12
C SER A 378 61.50 18.52 -44.24
N CYS A 379 61.88 17.59 -43.35
CA CYS A 379 62.92 17.83 -42.34
C CYS A 379 64.17 16.92 -42.44
N GLY A 380 64.16 15.93 -43.33
CA GLY A 380 65.27 14.97 -43.48
C GLY A 380 65.41 13.92 -42.37
N ALA A 381 64.51 13.87 -41.39
CA ALA A 381 64.52 12.87 -40.33
C ALA A 381 64.36 11.44 -40.88
N LYS A 382 65.04 10.47 -40.27
CA LYS A 382 64.85 9.04 -40.57
C LYS A 382 63.55 8.53 -39.97
N SER A 383 62.94 7.54 -40.62
CA SER A 383 61.96 6.64 -39.98
C SER A 383 62.65 5.70 -38.99
N GLU A 384 61.87 4.82 -38.36
CA GLU A 384 62.40 3.57 -37.81
C GLU A 384 63.18 2.78 -38.88
N VAL A 385 64.20 2.03 -38.46
CA VAL A 385 65.05 1.22 -39.34
C VAL A 385 64.57 -0.23 -39.31
N TYR A 386 64.12 -0.72 -40.45
CA TYR A 386 63.66 -2.09 -40.63
C TYR A 386 64.83 -3.01 -41.03
N PRO A 387 64.90 -4.24 -40.49
CA PRO A 387 65.94 -5.19 -40.85
C PRO A 387 65.76 -5.69 -42.30
N HIS A 388 66.86 -6.07 -42.96
CA HIS A 388 66.82 -6.59 -44.33
C HIS A 388 66.13 -7.95 -44.44
N THR A 389 65.10 -8.06 -45.29
CA THR A 389 64.49 -9.34 -45.67
C THR A 389 65.40 -10.10 -46.65
N PRO A 390 65.97 -11.25 -46.27
CA PRO A 390 66.89 -11.96 -47.14
C PRO A 390 66.15 -12.65 -48.29
N GLY A 391 66.54 -12.35 -49.54
CA GLY A 391 66.17 -13.13 -50.71
C GLY A 391 66.94 -14.46 -50.80
N GLU A 392 66.99 -15.04 -52.00
CA GLU A 392 67.73 -16.27 -52.29
C GLU A 392 69.17 -16.25 -51.74
N PRO A 393 69.68 -17.38 -51.22
CA PRO A 393 71.04 -17.45 -50.69
C PRO A 393 72.06 -17.19 -51.80
N ALA A 394 73.17 -16.55 -51.44
CA ALA A 394 74.25 -16.28 -52.38
C ALA A 394 74.76 -17.60 -53.01
N THR A 395 74.93 -17.58 -54.33
CA THR A 395 75.49 -18.69 -55.11
C THR A 395 76.90 -18.31 -55.59
N GLU A 396 77.52 -19.12 -56.45
CA GLU A 396 78.88 -18.82 -56.94
C GLU A 396 78.98 -17.48 -57.70
N ASP A 397 77.96 -17.12 -58.49
CA ASP A 397 77.90 -15.88 -59.28
C ASP A 397 76.91 -14.81 -58.75
N ALA A 398 75.97 -15.15 -57.86
CA ALA A 398 74.90 -14.23 -57.43
C ALA A 398 75.00 -13.85 -55.92
N PRO A 399 74.86 -12.56 -55.56
CA PRO A 399 74.80 -12.12 -54.16
C PRO A 399 73.44 -12.42 -53.52
N GLN A 400 73.38 -12.48 -52.19
CA GLN A 400 72.11 -12.49 -51.44
C GLN A 400 71.61 -11.05 -51.32
N ILE A 401 70.53 -10.73 -52.02
CA ILE A 401 69.95 -9.39 -52.11
C ILE A 401 68.76 -9.25 -51.13
N CYS A 402 68.57 -8.06 -50.58
CA CYS A 402 67.39 -7.70 -49.79
C CYS A 402 66.18 -7.46 -50.71
N LEU A 403 65.06 -8.16 -50.45
CA LEU A 403 63.89 -8.11 -51.34
C LEU A 403 63.19 -6.74 -51.36
N ASP A 404 63.26 -5.97 -50.27
CA ASP A 404 62.54 -4.70 -50.14
C ASP A 404 63.31 -3.47 -50.69
N CYS A 405 64.65 -3.52 -50.68
CA CYS A 405 65.50 -2.34 -50.93
C CYS A 405 66.75 -2.61 -51.79
N GLU A 406 66.85 -3.80 -52.41
CA GLU A 406 67.93 -4.24 -53.29
C GLU A 406 69.36 -4.23 -52.69
N TYR A 407 69.49 -4.00 -51.38
CA TYR A 407 70.78 -3.99 -50.68
C TYR A 407 71.45 -5.37 -50.66
N TRP A 408 72.77 -5.42 -50.88
CA TRP A 408 73.53 -6.69 -50.91
C TRP A 408 73.88 -7.14 -49.49
N ILE A 409 73.15 -8.16 -49.00
CA ILE A 409 73.33 -8.74 -47.65
C ILE A 409 74.56 -9.65 -47.62
N LYS A 410 74.83 -10.39 -48.70
CA LYS A 410 76.05 -11.22 -48.89
C LYS A 410 76.52 -11.17 -50.33
N TRP A 411 77.83 -11.38 -50.53
CA TRP A 411 78.50 -11.45 -51.83
C TRP A 411 78.50 -12.90 -52.38
N PRO A 412 78.80 -13.11 -53.68
CA PRO A 412 78.88 -14.45 -54.30
C PRO A 412 80.00 -15.36 -53.75
N LEU A 413 79.96 -16.66 -54.10
CA LEU A 413 80.76 -17.75 -53.51
C LEU A 413 81.84 -18.37 -54.42
N ASN A 414 81.90 -17.99 -55.70
CA ASN A 414 82.97 -18.23 -56.67
C ASN A 414 83.24 -19.64 -57.28
N HIS A 415 83.19 -20.82 -56.60
CA HIS A 415 83.18 -22.17 -57.25
C HIS A 415 82.95 -23.37 -56.29
N ILE A 416 82.96 -24.60 -56.83
CA ILE A 416 82.91 -25.91 -56.12
C ILE A 416 84.02 -26.89 -56.55
N HIS A 417 84.38 -27.87 -55.70
CA HIS A 417 85.53 -28.76 -55.90
C HIS A 417 85.22 -30.10 -56.61
N THR A 418 86.13 -30.56 -57.48
CA THR A 418 86.10 -31.90 -58.13
C THR A 418 87.51 -32.52 -58.10
N PHE A 419 87.66 -33.82 -57.78
CA PHE A 419 88.97 -34.47 -57.59
C PHE A 419 89.29 -35.50 -58.68
N GLY A 420 90.52 -35.47 -59.21
CA GLY A 420 90.93 -36.26 -60.39
C GLY A 420 91.23 -37.75 -60.15
N GLU A 421 91.34 -38.52 -61.24
CA GLU A 421 91.67 -39.96 -61.13
C GLU A 421 93.15 -40.24 -60.78
N ASN A 422 94.07 -39.42 -61.27
CA ASN A 422 95.52 -39.58 -61.08
C ASN A 422 95.98 -39.34 -59.62
N TRP A 423 96.97 -40.11 -59.17
CA TRP A 423 97.62 -39.96 -57.87
C TRP A 423 98.88 -39.10 -57.96
N PHE A 424 99.02 -38.14 -57.06
CA PHE A 424 100.24 -37.36 -56.83
C PHE A 424 101.00 -37.94 -55.63
N SER A 425 102.33 -37.77 -55.57
CA SER A 425 103.15 -38.34 -54.50
C SER A 425 104.39 -37.50 -54.16
N ASN A 426 104.71 -37.35 -52.87
CA ASN A 426 105.99 -36.83 -52.39
C ASN A 426 106.85 -37.97 -51.80
N GLU A 427 107.78 -37.70 -50.87
CA GLU A 427 108.63 -38.71 -50.22
C GLU A 427 107.93 -39.51 -49.12
N GLU A 428 106.90 -38.95 -48.49
CA GLU A 428 106.20 -39.53 -47.35
C GLU A 428 104.86 -40.18 -47.75
N SER A 429 104.14 -39.55 -48.68
CA SER A 429 102.71 -39.80 -48.95
C SER A 429 102.29 -39.57 -50.40
N HIS A 430 101.08 -40.05 -50.73
CA HIS A 430 100.35 -39.81 -51.98
C HIS A 430 98.93 -39.28 -51.70
N TRP A 431 98.36 -38.53 -52.64
CA TRP A 431 97.05 -37.88 -52.54
C TRP A 431 96.47 -37.55 -53.92
N LYS A 432 95.27 -36.96 -53.96
CA LYS A 432 94.61 -36.41 -55.15
C LYS A 432 94.36 -34.91 -54.99
N ASN A 433 94.61 -34.12 -56.01
CA ASN A 433 94.27 -32.70 -56.03
C ASN A 433 92.85 -32.48 -56.57
N CYS A 434 92.22 -31.38 -56.16
CA CYS A 434 91.10 -30.79 -56.88
C CYS A 434 91.58 -30.34 -58.29
N THR A 435 90.70 -30.35 -59.29
CA THR A 435 91.02 -29.90 -60.65
C THR A 435 91.21 -28.39 -60.76
N ASP A 436 90.53 -27.63 -59.89
CA ASP A 436 90.34 -26.18 -60.04
C ASP A 436 91.00 -25.36 -58.92
N CYS A 437 91.60 -26.03 -57.92
CA CYS A 437 92.36 -25.41 -56.83
C CYS A 437 93.33 -26.40 -56.16
N ASP A 438 94.21 -25.92 -55.27
CA ASP A 438 95.24 -26.73 -54.57
C ASP A 438 94.72 -27.60 -53.39
N GLU A 439 93.40 -27.73 -53.23
CA GLU A 439 92.75 -28.58 -52.22
C GLU A 439 93.11 -30.07 -52.44
N LYS A 440 93.24 -30.86 -51.36
CA LYS A 440 93.75 -32.24 -51.40
C LYS A 440 92.82 -33.24 -50.72
N ASP A 441 92.56 -34.35 -51.41
CA ASP A 441 91.80 -35.49 -50.91
C ASP A 441 92.65 -36.78 -50.89
N ALA A 442 92.22 -37.76 -50.11
CA ALA A 442 92.78 -39.11 -50.01
C ALA A 442 94.29 -39.16 -49.67
N LEU A 443 94.80 -38.20 -48.88
CA LEU A 443 96.20 -38.13 -48.46
C LEU A 443 96.60 -39.29 -47.52
N ALA A 444 97.51 -40.16 -47.97
CA ALA A 444 97.94 -41.35 -47.24
C ALA A 444 99.45 -41.66 -47.43
N PRO A 445 100.15 -42.23 -46.42
CA PRO A 445 101.57 -42.59 -46.52
C PRO A 445 101.85 -43.76 -47.46
N HIS A 446 103.08 -43.87 -47.96
CA HIS A 446 103.47 -44.90 -48.93
C HIS A 446 103.57 -46.32 -48.35
N SER A 447 102.87 -47.26 -48.99
CA SER A 447 103.05 -48.71 -48.79
C SER A 447 103.98 -49.27 -49.87
N TRP A 448 105.09 -49.90 -49.48
CA TRP A 448 106.18 -50.32 -50.37
C TRP A 448 106.24 -51.85 -50.55
N ASP A 449 106.71 -52.29 -51.72
CA ASP A 449 107.00 -53.70 -52.00
C ASP A 449 108.22 -54.26 -51.24
N GLU A 450 108.44 -55.58 -51.36
CA GLU A 450 109.59 -56.25 -50.72
C GLU A 450 110.94 -55.79 -51.31
N GLY A 451 110.94 -55.32 -52.56
CA GLY A 451 112.08 -54.68 -53.23
C GLY A 451 113.03 -55.66 -53.93
N VAL A 452 113.93 -55.10 -54.73
CA VAL A 452 114.93 -55.84 -55.52
C VAL A 452 116.32 -55.26 -55.28
N THR A 453 117.27 -56.11 -54.89
CA THR A 453 118.68 -55.74 -54.73
C THR A 453 119.36 -55.61 -56.09
N THR A 454 120.02 -54.49 -56.33
CA THR A 454 120.77 -54.22 -57.56
C THR A 454 122.23 -54.69 -57.46
N GLU A 455 122.91 -54.86 -58.60
CA GLU A 455 124.31 -55.31 -58.66
C GLU A 455 125.32 -54.36 -57.97
N GLN A 456 124.91 -53.12 -57.67
CA GLN A 456 125.69 -52.12 -56.93
C GLN A 456 125.44 -52.17 -55.41
N GLY A 457 124.69 -53.16 -54.91
CA GLY A 457 124.46 -53.41 -53.49
C GLY A 457 123.30 -52.62 -52.86
N THR A 458 122.69 -51.69 -53.60
CA THR A 458 121.52 -50.93 -53.12
C THR A 458 120.21 -51.65 -53.43
N VAL A 459 119.22 -51.57 -52.54
CA VAL A 459 117.87 -52.11 -52.75
C VAL A 459 116.96 -51.04 -53.33
N LYS A 460 116.17 -51.39 -54.35
CA LYS A 460 115.11 -50.56 -54.93
C LYS A 460 113.74 -51.08 -54.48
N LYS A 461 112.82 -50.18 -54.09
CA LYS A 461 111.44 -50.49 -53.66
C LYS A 461 110.42 -49.62 -54.38
N THR A 462 109.23 -50.15 -54.65
CA THR A 462 108.11 -49.49 -55.34
C THR A 462 106.89 -49.33 -54.43
N CYS A 463 106.18 -48.22 -54.52
CA CYS A 463 104.91 -48.03 -53.83
C CYS A 463 103.76 -48.66 -54.61
N THR A 464 102.98 -49.54 -53.97
CA THR A 464 101.94 -50.34 -54.61
C THR A 464 100.69 -49.56 -55.04
N VAL A 465 100.50 -48.34 -54.54
CA VAL A 465 99.33 -47.49 -54.87
C VAL A 465 99.66 -46.44 -55.93
N CYS A 466 100.74 -45.67 -55.74
CA CYS A 466 101.11 -44.56 -56.62
C CYS A 466 102.26 -44.88 -57.61
N GLY A 467 102.88 -46.06 -57.53
CA GLY A 467 103.96 -46.48 -58.43
C GLY A 467 105.31 -45.80 -58.19
N LYS A 468 105.44 -44.87 -57.23
CA LYS A 468 106.71 -44.20 -56.92
C LYS A 468 107.78 -45.20 -56.46
N GLU A 469 109.02 -45.01 -56.87
CA GLU A 469 110.16 -45.83 -56.46
C GLU A 469 111.13 -45.10 -55.50
N LYS A 470 111.91 -45.85 -54.71
CA LYS A 470 113.06 -45.35 -53.94
C LYS A 470 114.25 -46.33 -53.95
N VAL A 471 115.46 -45.83 -53.73
CA VAL A 471 116.74 -46.57 -53.67
C VAL A 471 117.53 -46.10 -52.45
N GLU A 472 118.25 -47.00 -51.77
CA GLU A 472 118.92 -46.70 -50.48
C GLU A 472 120.46 -46.97 -50.58
N GLY A 473 121.27 -45.89 -50.52
CA GLY A 473 122.76 -45.83 -50.66
C GLY A 473 123.30 -44.37 -50.77
N GLU A 474 124.63 -44.10 -50.63
CA GLU A 474 125.14 -42.73 -50.26
C GLU A 474 126.54 -42.32 -50.83
N LEU A 475 126.77 -41.01 -51.16
CA LEU A 475 128.06 -40.29 -51.40
C LEU A 475 127.90 -38.71 -51.33
N PRO A 476 128.97 -37.86 -51.15
CA PRO A 476 128.86 -36.48 -50.59
C PRO A 476 129.18 -35.21 -51.49
N PRO A 477 128.97 -33.95 -51.01
CA PRO A 477 128.78 -32.71 -51.84
C PRO A 477 129.50 -31.39 -51.39
N ALA A 478 129.04 -30.20 -51.84
CA ALA A 478 129.24 -28.86 -51.22
C ALA A 478 128.08 -27.85 -51.52
N THR A 479 127.64 -27.03 -50.55
CA THR A 479 126.39 -26.18 -50.61
C THR A 479 126.58 -24.67 -50.20
N THR A 480 125.76 -23.84 -49.50
CA THR A 480 124.70 -24.04 -48.46
C THR A 480 123.66 -22.89 -48.21
N PRO A 481 123.97 -21.57 -48.05
CA PRO A 481 123.19 -20.63 -47.18
C PRO A 481 122.48 -19.44 -47.89
N THR A 482 121.64 -18.54 -47.31
CA THR A 482 120.61 -18.43 -46.20
C THR A 482 119.93 -17.02 -46.27
N THR A 483 118.82 -16.56 -45.62
CA THR A 483 117.51 -17.16 -45.21
C THR A 483 116.39 -16.13 -44.80
N PRO A 484 116.59 -15.11 -43.91
CA PRO A 484 115.49 -14.46 -43.12
C PRO A 484 114.95 -13.10 -43.71
N THR A 485 113.98 -12.32 -43.16
CA THR A 485 113.48 -12.14 -41.76
C THR A 485 111.95 -11.79 -41.59
N GLN A 486 111.57 -10.69 -40.87
CA GLN A 486 110.25 -10.35 -40.24
C GLN A 486 109.95 -8.83 -40.36
N GLY A 487 108.86 -8.16 -39.90
CA GLY A 487 107.63 -8.35 -39.07
C GLY A 487 107.07 -6.92 -38.71
N SER A 488 105.95 -6.57 -38.03
CA SER A 488 104.71 -7.13 -37.40
C SER A 488 103.69 -5.93 -37.26
N SER A 489 102.61 -5.76 -36.47
CA SER A 489 101.83 -6.45 -35.39
C SER A 489 100.42 -5.78 -35.18
N THR A 490 99.49 -6.38 -34.40
CA THR A 490 98.08 -5.94 -34.05
C THR A 490 97.55 -6.71 -32.80
N PRO A 491 96.30 -6.59 -32.21
CA PRO A 491 95.04 -5.87 -32.53
C PRO A 491 94.33 -5.15 -31.30
N GLY A 492 92.98 -4.92 -31.36
CA GLY A 492 92.06 -4.49 -30.25
C GLY A 492 90.57 -4.53 -30.69
N GLY A 493 89.48 -4.32 -29.89
CA GLY A 493 89.31 -3.94 -28.47
C GLY A 493 87.94 -4.36 -27.81
N GLN A 494 86.78 -3.80 -28.24
CA GLN A 494 85.37 -4.32 -28.06
C GLN A 494 84.68 -4.27 -26.64
N SER A 495 83.35 -4.40 -26.40
CA SER A 495 82.07 -4.27 -27.20
C SER A 495 80.75 -4.41 -26.34
N ASN A 496 79.60 -3.90 -26.84
CA ASN A 496 78.18 -4.43 -26.79
C ASN A 496 77.44 -4.81 -25.46
N SER A 497 76.10 -5.03 -25.33
CA SER A 497 74.84 -4.53 -25.99
C SER A 497 73.54 -5.04 -25.28
N ALA A 498 72.40 -4.35 -25.48
CA ALA A 498 70.98 -4.83 -25.50
C ALA A 498 70.18 -5.23 -24.21
N HIS A 499 68.83 -5.11 -24.34
CA HIS A 499 67.73 -5.40 -23.37
C HIS A 499 66.37 -5.34 -24.12
N PRO A 500 65.15 -5.60 -23.54
CA PRO A 500 64.74 -6.13 -22.22
C PRO A 500 63.75 -7.35 -22.33
N GLN A 501 63.00 -7.73 -21.27
CA GLN A 501 61.75 -8.51 -21.39
C GLN A 501 60.76 -8.37 -20.18
N SER A 502 59.59 -9.04 -20.25
CA SER A 502 58.31 -8.68 -19.57
C SER A 502 57.80 -9.63 -18.47
N GLY A 503 56.89 -9.16 -17.58
CA GLY A 503 55.91 -10.05 -16.92
C GLY A 503 55.10 -9.49 -15.72
N GLY A 504 53.81 -9.88 -15.64
CA GLY A 504 53.08 -10.08 -14.36
C GLY A 504 52.10 -9.00 -13.86
N PHE A 505 50.80 -9.34 -13.83
CA PHE A 505 49.79 -8.76 -12.92
C PHE A 505 49.58 -9.70 -11.71
N PRO A 506 49.18 -9.17 -10.54
CA PRO A 506 47.99 -9.72 -9.88
C PRO A 506 47.09 -8.65 -9.22
N TRP A 507 45.99 -9.09 -8.62
CA TRP A 507 44.92 -8.31 -7.98
C TRP A 507 44.53 -8.97 -6.64
N GLU A 508 44.28 -8.21 -5.57
CA GLU A 508 43.50 -8.70 -4.41
C GLU A 508 42.69 -7.62 -3.68
N ILE A 509 41.37 -7.81 -3.73
CA ILE A 509 40.38 -7.81 -2.62
C ILE A 509 40.60 -6.87 -1.40
N ALA A 510 39.66 -5.93 -1.23
CA ALA A 510 39.21 -5.45 0.09
C ALA A 510 37.70 -5.13 0.04
N GLY A 511 36.86 -5.78 0.87
CA GLY A 511 35.40 -5.65 0.66
C GLY A 511 34.40 -6.29 1.63
N ILE A 512 34.72 -6.53 2.92
CA ILE A 512 33.75 -7.10 3.89
C ILE A 512 33.65 -6.28 5.19
N ALA A 513 33.36 -4.97 5.06
CA ALA A 513 33.16 -4.08 6.22
C ALA A 513 31.80 -3.34 6.21
N ALA A 514 31.27 -2.96 5.04
CA ALA A 514 30.11 -2.08 4.94
C ALA A 514 28.75 -2.74 5.31
N VAL A 515 28.59 -4.05 5.04
CA VAL A 515 27.28 -4.73 5.11
C VAL A 515 26.76 -4.91 6.55
N VAL A 516 27.67 -5.14 7.52
CA VAL A 516 27.27 -5.46 8.90
C VAL A 516 26.65 -4.26 9.62
N LEU A 517 27.19 -3.05 9.39
CA LEU A 517 26.71 -1.82 10.03
C LEU A 517 25.28 -1.44 9.59
N LEU A 518 24.94 -1.69 8.33
CA LEU A 518 23.64 -1.39 7.74
C LEU A 518 22.50 -2.20 8.41
N ILE A 519 22.76 -3.47 8.72
CA ILE A 519 21.79 -4.38 9.35
C ILE A 519 21.50 -3.96 10.82
N VAL A 520 22.52 -3.51 11.55
CA VAL A 520 22.36 -3.04 12.94
C VAL A 520 21.54 -1.75 13.01
N GLY A 521 21.76 -0.81 12.06
CA GLY A 521 20.98 0.43 12.00
C GLY A 521 19.48 0.19 11.78
N ILE A 522 19.12 -0.71 10.85
CA ILE A 522 17.72 -1.05 10.56
C ILE A 522 17.02 -1.66 11.80
N MET A 523 17.69 -2.53 12.55
CA MET A 523 17.14 -3.14 13.76
C MET A 523 16.80 -2.10 14.86
N LEU A 524 17.59 -1.03 15.00
CA LEU A 524 17.32 0.03 15.98
C LEU A 524 16.09 0.86 15.61
N LEU A 525 15.92 1.22 14.33
CA LEU A 525 14.76 1.98 13.85
C LEU A 525 13.44 1.20 14.05
N VAL A 526 13.45 -0.13 13.86
CA VAL A 526 12.29 -0.99 14.12
C VAL A 526 11.90 -0.98 15.60
N ILE A 527 12.87 -0.95 16.53
CA ILE A 527 12.62 -0.90 17.97
C ILE A 527 11.95 0.41 18.39
N GLU A 528 12.34 1.54 17.81
CA GLU A 528 11.70 2.84 18.10
C GLU A 528 10.29 2.94 17.52
N PHE A 529 10.07 2.44 16.30
CA PHE A 529 8.72 2.37 15.69
C PHE A 529 7.74 1.55 16.54
N ILE A 530 8.20 0.43 17.12
CA ILE A 530 7.40 -0.40 18.04
C ILE A 530 7.10 0.33 19.36
N ARG A 531 8.02 1.16 19.87
CA ARG A 531 7.78 2.01 21.06
C ARG A 531 6.72 3.08 20.79
N SER A 532 6.79 3.76 19.64
CA SER A 532 5.85 4.82 19.24
C SER A 532 4.39 4.34 19.16
N ARG A 533 4.13 3.11 18.68
CA ARG A 533 2.76 2.55 18.66
C ARG A 533 2.19 2.25 20.06
N LYS A 534 3.02 2.08 21.09
CA LYS A 534 2.57 1.70 22.45
C LYS A 534 2.10 2.87 23.33
N THR A 535 2.44 4.11 22.99
CA THR A 535 1.98 5.31 23.72
C THR A 535 0.58 5.75 23.25
N ASN A 536 0.28 5.63 21.96
CA ASN A 536 -0.99 6.08 21.36
C ASN A 536 -2.24 5.31 21.84
N SER A 537 -2.12 4.10 22.38
CA SER A 537 -3.29 3.26 22.73
C SER A 537 -3.96 3.61 24.07
N LYS A 538 -3.51 4.65 24.80
CA LYS A 538 -4.07 5.06 26.10
C LYS A 538 -4.85 6.39 26.09
N GLY A 539 -5.04 6.99 24.91
CA GLY A 539 -5.48 8.39 24.77
C GLY A 539 -6.97 8.66 24.49
N LYS A 540 -7.92 7.73 24.72
CA LYS A 540 -9.36 7.95 24.41
C LYS A 540 -10.34 7.40 25.45
N TYR A 541 -10.40 7.98 26.65
CA TYR A 541 -11.58 7.96 27.53
C TYR A 541 -11.49 9.04 28.62
N SER A 542 -12.08 10.24 28.40
CA SER A 542 -12.75 11.06 29.42
C SER A 542 -13.22 12.41 28.87
N LYS A 543 -14.55 12.59 28.79
CA LYS A 543 -15.34 13.78 29.19
C LYS A 543 -16.66 13.84 28.40
N LYS A 544 -17.75 13.44 29.07
CA LYS A 544 -19.04 14.12 28.91
C LYS A 544 -19.22 15.02 30.13
N LYS A 545 -19.60 16.27 29.88
CA LYS A 545 -20.49 17.07 30.71
C LYS A 545 -21.42 17.81 29.75
#